data_AF-A0A2J0LLH0-F1
#
_entry.id   AF-A0A2J0LLH0-F1
#
_cell.length_a   1.000
_cell.length_b   1.000
_cell.length_c   1.000
_cell.angle_alpha   90.00
_cell.angle_beta   90.00
_cell.angle_gamma   90.00
#
_symmetry.space_group_name_H-M   'P 1'
#
loop_
_entity.id
_entity.type
_entity.pdbx_description
1 polymer ?
#
loop_
_entity_poly.entity_id
_entity_poly.type
_entity_poly.pdbx_seq_one_letter_code
_entity_poly.pdbx_strand_id
1 'polypeptide(L)'
;MKLNKRNLIVIAIFAAIALFVFPNRALAYQAGVENISSEKYFPVVKKALSEAKESIYMVMFVARLMPNDKSSSVYQLMDELVKAHNRGVKVTLILDQNIDFVNKSDEWEIEDKNAWSFKMAKDAGIDVFYDSPKKYTHSKAIVIDSETVILGSSNWTESSLHKNTETSVLIRSKGLAKELLEEFNKIERFKRAVGGPEAEQPPVPVSWKFLEDPKLGGKMITTQDERGFDLYLLLLRQFDGNPQSAITLDYDKTAKALGLYERMDRTAYRRQITKCLRRLQKKYNLIKVEPEYSKDALVILLSYDNPAVSYSYPKEWYFNLPDAFFGYGWNKKLTFSAKYCYLINLAYAEISDARPWWFSSRDILTERFHIGKTAMSEGMQELRRQNIIDMKYSDLNANEPSNRLATSYKALNLYDPAWLEAEWDRLEMLYGPDNLKKARSFASIVFEENDPDVIEDIMKMINAHGEEQVKKAFDIVAMKRVDNPKRCYLYVKGILQKHIEE
;
A
#
# COMPACT_ATOMS: atom_id res chain seq x y z
N MET A 1 51.27 -4.40 59.60
CA MET A 1 51.28 -3.44 58.48
C MET A 1 49.97 -2.66 58.51
N LYS A 2 49.95 -1.41 59.01
CA LYS A 2 48.72 -0.60 59.08
C LYS A 2 48.44 -0.02 57.69
N LEU A 3 47.39 -0.48 57.02
CA LEU A 3 46.95 0.16 55.77
C LEU A 3 46.55 1.61 56.08
N ASN A 4 47.20 2.56 55.42
CA ASN A 4 46.90 3.98 55.54
C ASN A 4 45.49 4.26 54.99
N LYS A 5 44.73 5.18 55.60
CA LYS A 5 43.32 5.52 55.21
C LYS A 5 43.19 5.80 53.71
N ARG A 6 44.22 6.38 53.09
CA ARG A 6 44.30 6.65 51.65
C ARG A 6 44.23 5.39 50.80
N ASN A 7 44.83 4.28 51.25
CA ASN A 7 44.81 3.00 50.55
C ASN A 7 43.44 2.32 50.66
N LEU A 8 42.74 2.47 51.80
CA LEU A 8 41.37 1.98 51.94
C LEU A 8 40.41 2.70 50.99
N ILE A 9 40.56 4.01 50.81
CA ILE A 9 39.74 4.81 49.91
C ILE A 9 39.99 4.41 48.45
N VAL A 10 41.25 4.21 48.06
CA VAL A 10 41.58 3.77 46.69
C VAL A 10 41.04 2.37 46.41
N ILE A 11 41.14 1.44 47.37
CA ILE A 11 40.58 0.09 47.24
C ILE A 11 39.04 0.15 47.16
N ALA A 12 38.39 0.99 47.97
CA ALA A 12 36.93 1.16 47.93
C ALA A 12 36.47 1.78 46.60
N ILE A 13 37.22 2.74 46.05
CA ILE A 13 36.95 3.34 44.74
C ILE A 13 37.16 2.29 43.62
N PHE A 14 38.22 1.50 43.68
CA PHE A 14 38.44 0.41 42.70
C PHE A 14 37.37 -0.68 42.78
N ALA A 15 36.93 -1.05 43.98
CA ALA A 15 35.83 -2.00 44.18
C ALA A 15 34.49 -1.44 43.69
N ALA A 16 34.24 -0.14 43.91
CA ALA A 16 33.06 0.55 43.39
C ALA A 16 33.08 0.63 41.85
N ILE A 17 34.23 0.99 41.25
CA ILE A 17 34.38 1.02 39.79
C ILE A 17 34.23 -0.40 39.20
N ALA A 18 34.78 -1.44 39.85
CA ALA A 18 34.59 -2.82 39.44
C ALA A 18 33.13 -3.31 39.54
N LEU A 19 32.34 -2.75 40.46
CA LEU A 19 30.89 -3.00 40.58
C LEU A 19 30.07 -2.20 39.54
N PHE A 20 30.59 -1.09 39.00
CA PHE A 20 29.94 -0.28 37.97
C PHE A 20 30.39 -0.61 36.53
N VAL A 21 31.49 -1.35 36.36
CA VAL A 21 31.88 -1.98 35.09
C VAL A 21 31.32 -3.41 35.07
N PHE A 22 30.00 -3.55 35.12
CA PHE A 22 29.38 -4.72 34.50
C PHE A 22 29.41 -4.46 33.00
N PRO A 23 30.27 -5.13 32.20
CA PRO A 23 29.98 -5.19 30.77
C PRO A 23 28.56 -5.75 30.65
N ASN A 24 27.76 -5.24 29.71
CA ASN A 24 26.53 -5.89 29.28
C ASN A 24 26.90 -7.35 28.96
N ARG A 25 26.74 -8.25 29.93
CA ARG A 25 27.11 -9.65 29.77
C ARG A 25 26.05 -10.20 28.83
N ALA A 26 26.47 -10.59 27.63
CA ALA A 26 25.73 -11.58 26.87
C ALA A 26 25.59 -12.81 27.78
N LEU A 27 24.40 -13.02 28.33
CA LEU A 27 24.14 -14.18 29.18
C LEU A 27 24.06 -15.41 28.27
N ALA A 28 24.85 -16.43 28.58
CA ALA A 28 24.68 -17.73 27.96
C ALA A 28 23.50 -18.43 28.63
N TYR A 29 22.48 -18.78 27.85
CA TYR A 29 21.36 -19.56 28.33
C TYR A 29 21.58 -21.05 28.06
N GLN A 30 21.18 -21.90 29.01
CA GLN A 30 21.04 -23.32 28.71
C GLN A 30 19.89 -23.49 27.72
N ALA A 31 20.14 -24.22 26.63
CA ALA A 31 19.18 -24.39 25.57
C ALA A 31 19.32 -25.74 24.88
N GLY A 32 18.18 -26.38 24.58
CA GLY A 32 18.13 -27.43 23.56
C GLY A 32 18.00 -26.77 22.19
N VAL A 33 18.90 -27.07 21.27
CA VAL A 33 18.90 -26.47 19.92
C VAL A 33 18.71 -27.57 18.88
N GLU A 34 17.75 -27.35 17.99
CA GLU A 34 17.43 -28.22 16.87
C GLU A 34 17.59 -27.43 15.57
N ASN A 35 18.38 -27.98 14.64
CA ASN A 35 18.49 -27.41 13.29
C ASN A 35 17.23 -27.76 12.51
N ILE A 36 16.46 -26.74 12.12
CA ILE A 36 15.24 -26.86 11.32
C ILE A 36 15.37 -26.16 9.96
N SER A 37 16.59 -26.01 9.46
CA SER A 37 16.88 -25.38 8.16
C SER A 37 16.18 -26.07 6.99
N SER A 38 15.96 -25.31 5.91
CA SER A 38 15.38 -25.77 4.64
C SER A 38 14.01 -26.47 4.82
N GLU A 39 13.79 -27.62 4.17
CA GLU A 39 12.50 -28.34 4.13
C GLU A 39 11.96 -28.76 5.50
N LYS A 40 12.81 -28.77 6.54
CA LYS A 40 12.40 -29.10 7.92
C LYS A 40 11.60 -27.97 8.58
N TYR A 41 11.77 -26.72 8.14
CA TYR A 41 11.18 -25.56 8.80
C TYR A 41 9.66 -25.66 8.85
N PHE A 42 9.01 -25.79 7.68
CA PHE A 42 7.55 -25.79 7.58
C PHE A 42 6.87 -26.83 8.48
N PRO A 43 7.17 -28.14 8.40
CA PRO A 43 6.49 -29.12 9.22
C PRO A 43 6.75 -28.94 10.72
N VAL A 44 7.97 -28.54 11.12
CA VAL A 44 8.30 -28.34 12.54
C VAL A 44 7.61 -27.11 13.11
N VAL A 45 7.62 -25.99 12.39
CA VAL A 45 6.95 -24.75 12.84
C VAL A 45 5.45 -24.93 12.87
N LYS A 46 4.85 -25.55 11.84
CA LYS A 46 3.41 -25.85 11.83
C LYS A 46 3.00 -26.67 13.05
N LYS A 47 3.76 -27.73 13.35
CA LYS A 47 3.52 -28.56 14.54
C LYS A 47 3.63 -27.74 15.83
N ALA A 48 4.69 -26.96 15.99
CA ALA A 48 4.90 -26.14 17.18
C ALA A 48 3.77 -25.13 17.43
N LEU A 49 3.25 -24.49 16.37
CA LEU A 49 2.08 -23.60 16.45
C LEU A 49 0.80 -24.35 16.84
N SER A 50 0.59 -25.54 16.28
CA SER A 50 -0.58 -26.37 16.59
C SER A 50 -0.59 -26.88 18.05
N GLU A 51 0.59 -27.08 18.64
CA GLU A 51 0.77 -27.59 20.00
C GLU A 51 0.85 -26.48 21.07
N ALA A 52 0.92 -25.21 20.66
CA ALA A 52 0.99 -24.05 21.56
C ALA A 52 -0.21 -23.99 22.50
N LYS A 53 0.04 -23.62 23.77
CA LYS A 53 -0.94 -23.69 24.85
C LYS A 53 -1.28 -22.35 25.49
N GLU A 54 -0.33 -21.45 25.60
CA GLU A 54 -0.45 -20.21 26.38
C GLU A 54 -0.29 -18.97 25.50
N SER A 55 0.79 -18.91 24.70
CA SER A 55 1.06 -17.73 23.88
C SER A 55 1.89 -18.02 22.63
N ILE A 56 1.68 -17.21 21.60
CA ILE A 56 2.51 -17.15 20.41
C ILE A 56 2.81 -15.68 20.14
N TYR A 57 4.08 -15.33 20.08
CA TYR A 57 4.56 -14.00 19.68
C TYR A 57 5.41 -14.13 18.43
N MET A 58 4.97 -13.54 17.32
CA MET A 58 5.69 -13.59 16.05
C MET A 58 6.16 -12.20 15.65
N VAL A 59 7.43 -12.10 15.26
CA VAL A 59 7.97 -10.95 14.55
C VAL A 59 8.45 -11.44 13.19
N MET A 60 7.84 -10.95 12.12
CA MET A 60 8.10 -11.47 10.78
C MET A 60 8.36 -10.35 9.78
N PHE A 61 9.52 -10.44 9.13
CA PHE A 61 9.86 -9.54 8.04
C PHE A 61 8.91 -9.75 6.87
N VAL A 62 8.81 -10.95 6.29
CA VAL A 62 7.85 -11.25 5.21
C VAL A 62 6.95 -12.44 5.57
N ALA A 63 5.65 -12.25 5.51
CA ALA A 63 4.58 -13.24 5.54
C ALA A 63 3.63 -12.99 4.36
N ARG A 64 4.02 -13.49 3.19
CA ARG A 64 3.29 -13.29 1.93
C ARG A 64 2.22 -14.37 1.75
N LEU A 65 1.06 -14.14 2.37
CA LEU A 65 -0.10 -15.00 2.23
C LEU A 65 -0.82 -14.75 0.90
N MET A 66 -1.20 -15.83 0.23
CA MET A 66 -2.12 -15.81 -0.90
C MET A 66 -3.49 -16.34 -0.45
N PRO A 67 -4.55 -15.51 -0.39
CA PRO A 67 -5.84 -15.93 0.15
C PRO A 67 -6.55 -17.01 -0.67
N ASN A 68 -6.26 -17.11 -1.98
CA ASN A 68 -6.78 -18.14 -2.88
C ASN A 68 -6.08 -19.49 -2.77
N ASP A 69 -4.91 -19.58 -2.13
CA ASP A 69 -4.16 -20.83 -2.03
C ASP A 69 -4.10 -21.33 -0.59
N LYS A 70 -5.21 -21.95 -0.16
CA LYS A 70 -5.30 -22.58 1.16
C LYS A 70 -4.35 -23.78 1.34
N SER A 71 -3.83 -24.32 0.23
CA SER A 71 -2.86 -25.40 0.25
C SER A 71 -1.42 -24.91 0.43
N SER A 72 -1.16 -23.62 0.19
CA SER A 72 0.16 -23.01 0.40
C SER A 72 0.65 -23.19 1.83
N SER A 73 1.96 -23.34 2.00
CA SER A 73 2.57 -23.47 3.32
C SER A 73 2.39 -22.20 4.15
N VAL A 74 2.46 -21.02 3.54
CA VAL A 74 2.22 -19.75 4.24
C VAL A 74 0.79 -19.66 4.76
N TYR A 75 -0.21 -20.02 3.94
CA TYR A 75 -1.61 -20.03 4.40
C TYR A 75 -1.80 -20.98 5.57
N GLN A 76 -1.25 -22.19 5.49
CA GLN A 76 -1.36 -23.18 6.57
C GLN A 76 -0.71 -22.70 7.87
N LEU A 77 0.43 -22.00 7.82
CA LEU A 77 1.06 -21.43 9.02
C LEU A 77 0.21 -20.32 9.64
N MET A 78 -0.32 -19.40 8.82
CA MET A 78 -1.25 -18.35 9.28
C MET A 78 -2.56 -18.94 9.84
N ASP A 79 -3.07 -20.00 9.23
CA ASP A 79 -4.25 -20.73 9.71
C ASP A 79 -4.00 -21.42 11.06
N GLU A 80 -2.79 -21.95 11.32
CA GLU A 80 -2.44 -22.46 12.65
C GLU A 80 -2.39 -21.36 13.73
N LEU A 81 -1.99 -20.13 13.38
CA LEU A 81 -2.09 -18.99 14.30
C LEU A 81 -3.55 -18.66 14.62
N VAL A 82 -4.43 -18.64 13.61
CA VAL A 82 -5.88 -18.43 13.79
C VAL A 82 -6.50 -19.54 14.64
N LYS A 83 -6.17 -20.81 14.36
CA LYS A 83 -6.61 -21.95 15.18
C LYS A 83 -6.13 -21.83 16.61
N ALA A 84 -4.87 -21.43 16.85
CA ALA A 84 -4.35 -21.23 18.19
C ALA A 84 -5.13 -20.13 18.94
N HIS A 85 -5.37 -19.00 18.29
CA HIS A 85 -6.19 -17.93 18.85
C HIS A 85 -7.60 -18.42 19.22
N ASN A 86 -8.25 -19.18 18.33
CA ASN A 86 -9.57 -19.77 18.58
C ASN A 86 -9.58 -20.78 19.73
N ARG A 87 -8.44 -21.41 20.06
CA ARG A 87 -8.28 -22.25 21.26
C ARG A 87 -8.08 -21.45 22.54
N GLY A 88 -7.97 -20.12 22.46
CA GLY A 88 -7.71 -19.23 23.59
C GLY A 88 -6.22 -18.92 23.83
N VAL A 89 -5.32 -19.35 22.93
CA VAL A 89 -3.89 -19.00 23.00
C VAL A 89 -3.73 -17.51 22.69
N LYS A 90 -2.94 -16.78 23.49
CA LYS A 90 -2.67 -15.37 23.22
C LYS A 90 -1.72 -15.25 22.02
N VAL A 91 -2.22 -14.76 20.89
CA VAL A 91 -1.41 -14.56 19.68
C VAL A 91 -1.14 -13.08 19.46
N THR A 92 0.12 -12.71 19.27
CA THR A 92 0.54 -11.35 18.91
C THR A 92 1.51 -11.37 17.74
N LEU A 93 1.24 -10.58 16.71
CA LEU A 93 2.06 -10.51 15.50
C LEU A 93 2.60 -9.08 15.31
N ILE A 94 3.89 -8.95 15.00
CA ILE A 94 4.51 -7.73 14.48
C ILE A 94 5.02 -8.04 13.07
N LEU A 95 4.49 -7.33 12.09
CA LEU A 95 4.84 -7.45 10.68
C LEU A 95 5.59 -6.20 10.23
N ASP A 96 6.62 -6.38 9.43
CA ASP A 96 7.41 -5.27 8.87
C ASP A 96 6.60 -4.49 7.81
N GLN A 97 6.64 -3.15 7.84
CA GLN A 97 5.95 -2.27 6.86
C GLN A 97 6.62 -2.22 5.49
N ASN A 98 7.81 -2.79 5.35
CA ASN A 98 8.49 -2.92 4.07
C ASN A 98 8.59 -1.64 3.25
N ILE A 99 9.34 -0.71 3.79
CA ILE A 99 9.74 0.46 3.03
C ILE A 99 10.88 0.05 2.10
N ASP A 100 10.82 0.41 0.83
CA ASP A 100 11.96 0.27 -0.09
C ASP A 100 12.98 1.40 0.19
N PHE A 101 14.10 1.09 0.86
CA PHE A 101 15.22 2.04 1.04
C PHE A 101 16.30 1.90 -0.06
N VAL A 102 16.21 0.88 -0.91
CA VAL A 102 17.20 0.63 -1.98
C VAL A 102 16.94 1.56 -3.15
N ASN A 103 15.68 1.79 -3.48
CA ASN A 103 15.26 2.85 -4.41
C ASN A 103 15.05 4.16 -3.64
N LYS A 104 16.14 4.87 -3.37
CA LYS A 104 16.10 6.26 -2.88
C LYS A 104 15.46 7.20 -3.92
N SER A 105 14.14 7.21 -4.01
CA SER A 105 13.41 8.46 -4.22
C SER A 105 12.96 8.94 -2.85
N ASP A 106 12.84 10.26 -2.65
CA ASP A 106 12.46 10.90 -1.38
C ASP A 106 11.04 10.52 -0.86
N GLU A 107 10.40 9.54 -1.48
CA GLU A 107 9.10 8.95 -1.15
C GLU A 107 9.31 7.49 -0.74
N TRP A 108 9.00 7.19 0.53
CA TRP A 108 8.99 5.83 1.07
C TRP A 108 7.88 5.00 0.39
N GLU A 109 8.21 4.08 -0.52
CA GLU A 109 7.24 3.13 -1.09
C GLU A 109 7.03 1.95 -0.12
N ILE A 110 5.77 1.73 0.30
CA ILE A 110 5.35 0.59 1.12
C ILE A 110 5.00 -0.56 0.17
N GLU A 111 5.72 -1.68 0.24
CA GLU A 111 5.34 -2.88 -0.51
C GLU A 111 4.44 -3.78 0.38
N ASP A 112 3.22 -4.07 -0.10
CA ASP A 112 2.13 -4.80 0.59
C ASP A 112 2.40 -6.30 0.84
N LYS A 113 3.67 -6.71 1.01
CA LYS A 113 4.09 -8.12 1.15
C LYS A 113 3.48 -8.85 2.35
N ASN A 114 2.97 -8.11 3.35
CA ASN A 114 2.40 -8.63 4.59
C ASN A 114 0.88 -8.40 4.70
N ALA A 115 0.27 -7.69 3.75
CA ALA A 115 -1.08 -7.15 3.90
C ALA A 115 -2.16 -8.21 4.08
N TRP A 116 -2.10 -9.31 3.31
CA TRP A 116 -3.05 -10.42 3.44
C TRP A 116 -2.91 -11.19 4.75
N SER A 117 -1.68 -11.36 5.24
CA SER A 117 -1.43 -11.96 6.56
C SER A 117 -1.93 -11.06 7.69
N PHE A 118 -1.71 -9.74 7.56
CA PHE A 118 -2.23 -8.75 8.49
C PHE A 118 -3.76 -8.82 8.56
N LYS A 119 -4.43 -8.79 7.40
CA LYS A 119 -5.90 -8.89 7.33
C LYS A 119 -6.41 -10.19 7.93
N MET A 120 -5.86 -11.33 7.54
CA MET A 120 -6.32 -12.63 8.07
C MET A 120 -6.22 -12.68 9.60
N ALA A 121 -5.13 -12.15 10.17
CA ALA A 121 -4.97 -12.06 11.62
C ALA A 121 -5.97 -11.08 12.25
N LYS A 122 -6.12 -9.88 11.68
CA LYS A 122 -7.03 -8.85 12.17
C LYS A 122 -8.49 -9.31 12.15
N ASP A 123 -8.94 -9.90 11.05
CA ASP A 123 -10.31 -10.43 10.88
C ASP A 123 -10.61 -11.56 11.87
N ALA A 124 -9.58 -12.35 12.22
CA ALA A 124 -9.69 -13.42 13.23
C ALA A 124 -9.65 -12.90 14.68
N GLY A 125 -9.45 -11.60 14.91
CA GLY A 125 -9.35 -11.02 16.25
C GLY A 125 -7.97 -11.13 16.90
N ILE A 126 -6.92 -11.45 16.14
CA ILE A 126 -5.54 -11.52 16.64
C ILE A 126 -4.96 -10.10 16.79
N ASP A 127 -4.19 -9.88 17.86
CA ASP A 127 -3.40 -8.67 18.05
C ASP A 127 -2.27 -8.59 17.01
N VAL A 128 -2.50 -7.91 15.90
CA VAL A 128 -1.53 -7.70 14.82
C VAL A 128 -1.16 -6.23 14.65
N PHE A 129 0.14 -5.97 14.48
CA PHE A 129 0.68 -4.62 14.33
C PHE A 129 1.70 -4.59 13.19
N TYR A 130 1.81 -3.41 12.58
CA TYR A 130 2.95 -3.06 11.77
C TYR A 130 4.05 -2.39 12.62
N ASP A 131 5.31 -2.56 12.25
CA ASP A 131 6.43 -1.81 12.84
C ASP A 131 6.51 -0.37 12.32
N SER A 132 7.29 0.47 13.01
CA SER A 132 7.49 1.87 12.64
C SER A 132 8.25 2.00 11.30
N PRO A 133 7.82 2.88 10.38
CA PRO A 133 8.49 3.12 9.11
C PRO A 133 9.91 3.68 9.28
N LYS A 134 10.25 4.17 10.48
CA LYS A 134 11.56 4.78 10.76
C LYS A 134 12.70 3.76 10.83
N LYS A 135 12.42 2.48 11.07
CA LYS A 135 13.43 1.45 11.29
C LYS A 135 12.91 0.07 10.92
N TYR A 136 13.65 -0.64 10.07
CA TYR A 136 13.32 -2.01 9.68
C TYR A 136 13.35 -3.01 10.83
N THR A 137 12.29 -3.80 10.93
CA THR A 137 12.24 -5.02 11.72
C THR A 137 12.51 -6.22 10.80
N HIS A 138 13.78 -6.43 10.42
CA HIS A 138 14.21 -7.55 9.57
C HIS A 138 14.25 -8.93 10.29
N SER A 139 13.53 -9.07 11.40
CA SER A 139 13.50 -10.31 12.19
C SER A 139 12.56 -11.35 11.59
N LYS A 140 12.92 -12.63 11.71
CA LYS A 140 12.03 -13.77 11.46
C LYS A 140 12.08 -14.69 12.68
N ALA A 141 11.25 -14.35 13.65
CA ALA A 141 11.29 -14.98 14.97
C ALA A 141 9.90 -15.30 15.47
N ILE A 142 9.76 -16.43 16.14
CA ILE A 142 8.52 -16.87 16.79
C ILE A 142 8.88 -17.33 18.18
N VAL A 143 8.20 -16.82 19.20
CA VAL A 143 8.31 -17.28 20.58
C VAL A 143 6.98 -17.91 20.97
N ILE A 144 7.03 -19.15 21.43
CA ILE A 144 5.86 -19.95 21.80
C ILE A 144 5.98 -20.30 23.29
N ASP A 145 4.91 -20.06 24.03
CA ASP A 145 4.73 -20.39 25.45
C ASP A 145 5.89 -19.89 26.33
N SER A 146 6.47 -18.72 25.98
CA SER A 146 7.63 -18.12 26.65
C SER A 146 8.81 -19.08 26.87
N GLU A 147 8.97 -20.09 26.01
CA GLU A 147 9.98 -21.14 26.15
C GLU A 147 10.60 -21.56 24.82
N THR A 148 9.78 -21.80 23.81
CA THR A 148 10.26 -22.26 22.50
C THR A 148 10.47 -21.06 21.59
N VAL A 149 11.68 -20.92 21.06
CA VAL A 149 12.07 -19.87 20.12
C VAL A 149 12.39 -20.50 18.79
N ILE A 150 11.73 -20.04 17.73
CA ILE A 150 12.12 -20.32 16.35
C ILE A 150 12.78 -19.06 15.81
N LEU A 151 13.99 -19.18 15.30
CA LEU A 151 14.77 -18.05 14.81
C LEU A 151 15.60 -18.46 13.59
N GLY A 152 15.66 -17.59 12.57
CA GLY A 152 16.48 -17.87 11.39
C GLY A 152 16.31 -16.87 10.27
N SER A 153 16.68 -17.31 9.06
CA SER A 153 16.56 -16.53 7.82
C SER A 153 15.24 -16.76 7.08
N SER A 154 14.48 -17.80 7.45
CA SER A 154 13.24 -18.19 6.79
C SER A 154 12.15 -17.12 6.91
N ASN A 155 11.82 -16.49 5.78
CA ASN A 155 10.60 -15.72 5.63
C ASN A 155 9.42 -16.68 5.43
N TRP A 156 8.20 -16.19 5.65
CA TRP A 156 6.98 -16.89 5.27
C TRP A 156 6.61 -16.53 3.83
N THR A 157 7.36 -17.09 2.88
CA THR A 157 7.06 -17.08 1.44
C THR A 157 7.24 -18.49 0.87
N GLU A 158 6.49 -18.86 -0.16
CA GLU A 158 6.62 -20.19 -0.77
C GLU A 158 8.04 -20.45 -1.33
N SER A 159 8.74 -19.41 -1.79
CA SER A 159 10.14 -19.53 -2.18
C SER A 159 11.05 -19.80 -0.99
N SER A 160 10.90 -19.07 0.13
CA SER A 160 11.75 -19.26 1.31
C SER A 160 11.50 -20.61 1.99
N LEU A 161 10.25 -21.10 1.95
CA LEU A 161 9.88 -22.38 2.56
C LEU A 161 10.24 -23.62 1.72
N HIS A 162 10.32 -23.52 0.39
CA HIS A 162 10.50 -24.70 -0.48
C HIS A 162 11.62 -24.60 -1.51
N LYS A 163 12.07 -23.41 -1.90
CA LYS A 163 13.01 -23.21 -3.02
C LYS A 163 14.36 -22.66 -2.56
N ASN A 164 14.39 -21.85 -1.51
CA ASN A 164 15.61 -21.26 -0.98
C ASN A 164 16.29 -22.19 0.02
N THR A 165 17.62 -22.10 0.09
CA THR A 165 18.38 -22.67 1.20
C THR A 165 18.40 -21.69 2.36
N GLU A 166 17.52 -21.88 3.34
CA GLU A 166 17.40 -21.03 4.53
C GLU A 166 18.01 -21.71 5.76
N THR A 167 18.55 -20.92 6.69
CA THR A 167 19.08 -21.41 7.96
C THR A 167 18.20 -20.99 9.12
N SER A 168 17.68 -21.97 9.85
CA SER A 168 16.76 -21.74 10.98
C SER A 168 16.97 -22.77 12.09
N VAL A 169 16.72 -22.34 13.33
CA VAL A 169 16.84 -23.17 14.53
C VAL A 169 15.59 -23.07 15.39
N LEU A 170 15.24 -24.18 16.02
CA LEU A 170 14.30 -24.22 17.13
C LEU A 170 15.11 -24.36 18.42
N ILE A 171 14.87 -23.46 19.36
CA ILE A 171 15.62 -23.33 20.60
C ILE A 171 14.62 -23.43 21.75
N ARG A 172 14.81 -24.39 22.65
CA ARG A 172 14.04 -24.51 23.90
C ARG A 172 14.81 -23.85 25.03
N SER A 173 14.45 -22.63 25.39
CA SER A 173 15.09 -21.87 26.48
C SER A 173 14.20 -20.72 26.96
N LYS A 174 13.72 -20.81 28.21
CA LYS A 174 12.91 -19.76 28.85
C LYS A 174 13.65 -18.43 28.98
N GLY A 175 14.96 -18.49 29.24
CA GLY A 175 15.79 -17.28 29.38
C GLY A 175 15.89 -16.50 28.07
N LEU A 176 16.24 -17.19 26.97
CA LEU A 176 16.28 -16.57 25.64
C LEU A 176 14.90 -16.08 25.19
N ALA A 177 13.85 -16.88 25.42
CA ALA A 177 12.48 -16.49 25.07
C ALA A 177 12.06 -15.20 25.78
N LYS A 178 12.37 -15.07 27.08
CA LYS A 178 12.09 -13.86 27.84
C LYS A 178 12.86 -12.65 27.29
N GLU A 179 14.16 -12.78 27.03
CA GLU A 179 14.97 -11.69 26.48
C GLU A 179 14.46 -11.23 25.12
N LEU A 180 14.13 -12.17 24.21
CA LEU A 180 13.56 -11.84 22.91
C LEU A 180 12.20 -11.15 23.03
N LEU A 181 11.33 -11.60 23.94
CA LEU A 181 10.05 -10.93 24.18
C LEU A 181 10.24 -9.50 24.71
N GLU A 182 11.23 -9.28 25.57
CA GLU A 182 11.60 -7.93 26.05
C GLU A 182 12.10 -7.05 24.90
N GLU A 183 12.94 -7.57 24.00
CA GLU A 183 13.38 -6.87 22.79
C GLU A 183 12.22 -6.58 21.83
N PHE A 184 11.33 -7.55 21.60
CA PHE A 184 10.18 -7.35 20.71
C PHE A 184 9.19 -6.33 21.24
N ASN A 185 9.06 -6.19 22.55
CA ASN A 185 8.23 -5.14 23.16
C ASN A 185 8.83 -3.73 22.98
N LYS A 186 10.12 -3.61 22.66
CA LYS A 186 10.77 -2.32 22.33
C LYS A 186 10.57 -1.93 20.86
N ILE A 187 10.10 -2.84 20.01
CA ILE A 187 9.79 -2.51 18.61
C ILE A 187 8.69 -1.44 18.62
N GLU A 188 9.02 -0.26 18.11
CA GLU A 188 8.06 0.82 17.95
C GLU A 188 6.98 0.32 16.98
N ARG A 189 5.77 0.10 17.50
CA ARG A 189 4.63 -0.26 16.68
C ARG A 189 4.16 1.00 15.99
N PHE A 190 3.85 0.90 14.71
CA PHE A 190 3.31 2.02 13.97
C PHE A 190 2.02 2.51 14.64
N LYS A 191 2.12 3.66 15.29
CA LYS A 191 1.00 4.46 15.75
C LYS A 191 1.05 5.71 14.89
N ARG A 192 0.36 5.70 13.75
CA ARG A 192 0.28 6.90 12.92
C ARG A 192 -0.34 8.02 13.77
N ALA A 193 0.20 9.24 13.63
CA ALA A 193 -0.40 10.42 14.24
C ALA A 193 -1.90 10.42 13.91
N VAL A 194 -2.71 10.77 14.91
CA VAL A 194 -4.16 10.91 14.82
C VAL A 194 -4.55 11.54 13.47
N GLY A 195 -5.23 10.79 12.59
CA GLY A 195 -5.90 11.38 11.41
C GLY A 195 -5.70 10.74 10.03
N GLY A 196 -4.88 9.69 9.86
CA GLY A 196 -4.83 8.95 8.57
C GLY A 196 -5.44 7.56 8.69
N PRO A 197 -6.41 7.14 7.84
CA PRO A 197 -6.97 5.80 7.89
C PRO A 197 -5.90 4.72 7.73
N GLU A 198 -5.98 3.72 8.61
CA GLU A 198 -5.38 2.40 8.48
C GLU A 198 -5.69 1.89 7.05
N ALA A 199 -4.71 1.34 6.33
CA ALA A 199 -5.06 0.44 5.21
C ALA A 199 -5.72 -0.78 5.87
N GLU A 200 -7.02 -0.68 6.14
CA GLU A 200 -7.78 -1.67 6.90
C GLU A 200 -7.89 -2.99 6.13
N GLN A 201 -7.62 -2.97 4.81
CA GLN A 201 -7.71 -4.12 3.92
C GLN A 201 -6.48 -4.21 3.01
N PRO A 202 -6.12 -5.41 2.54
CA PRO A 202 -5.06 -5.63 1.58
C PRO A 202 -5.47 -5.07 0.22
N PRO A 203 -4.49 -4.84 -0.67
CA PRO A 203 -4.79 -4.42 -2.01
C PRO A 203 -5.66 -5.45 -2.73
N VAL A 204 -6.52 -4.96 -3.61
CA VAL A 204 -7.45 -5.76 -4.40
C VAL A 204 -6.74 -6.25 -5.66
N PRO A 205 -6.56 -7.57 -5.87
CA PRO A 205 -5.99 -8.08 -7.11
C PRO A 205 -6.98 -7.88 -8.26
N VAL A 206 -6.61 -7.06 -9.25
CA VAL A 206 -7.42 -6.80 -10.44
C VAL A 206 -6.74 -7.41 -11.65
N SER A 207 -7.45 -8.28 -12.37
CA SER A 207 -6.92 -8.89 -13.60
C SER A 207 -6.81 -7.86 -14.71
N TRP A 208 -5.73 -7.92 -15.49
CA TRP A 208 -5.57 -7.14 -16.73
C TRP A 208 -6.75 -7.31 -17.69
N LYS A 209 -7.31 -8.53 -17.76
CA LYS A 209 -8.44 -8.83 -18.63
C LYS A 209 -9.67 -7.97 -18.35
N PHE A 210 -9.87 -7.51 -17.11
CA PHE A 210 -10.96 -6.58 -16.80
C PHE A 210 -10.83 -5.25 -17.55
N LEU A 211 -9.59 -4.78 -17.76
CA LEU A 211 -9.30 -3.55 -18.51
C LEU A 211 -9.24 -3.80 -20.03
N GLU A 212 -8.63 -4.91 -20.46
CA GLU A 212 -8.35 -5.16 -21.87
C GLU A 212 -9.53 -5.74 -22.65
N ASP A 213 -10.43 -6.49 -22.01
CA ASP A 213 -11.56 -7.05 -22.75
C ASP A 213 -12.50 -5.93 -23.23
N PRO A 214 -12.75 -5.79 -24.55
CA PRO A 214 -13.60 -4.74 -25.11
C PRO A 214 -15.05 -4.79 -24.63
N LYS A 215 -15.47 -5.86 -23.94
CA LYS A 215 -16.81 -6.02 -23.37
C LYS A 215 -16.88 -5.60 -21.90
N LEU A 216 -15.75 -5.38 -21.22
CA LEU A 216 -15.68 -5.12 -19.77
C LEU A 216 -15.37 -3.66 -19.46
N GLY A 217 -14.21 -3.35 -18.86
CA GLY A 217 -13.85 -2.02 -18.38
C GLY A 217 -13.94 -0.94 -19.45
N GLY A 218 -13.33 -1.18 -20.62
CA GLY A 218 -13.44 -0.28 -21.78
C GLY A 218 -14.88 -0.06 -22.26
N LYS A 219 -15.74 -1.08 -22.13
CA LYS A 219 -17.17 -0.94 -22.44
C LYS A 219 -17.91 -0.11 -21.40
N MET A 220 -17.58 -0.26 -20.12
CA MET A 220 -18.18 0.52 -19.03
C MET A 220 -17.92 2.01 -19.22
N ILE A 221 -16.68 2.40 -19.52
CA ILE A 221 -16.34 3.81 -19.73
C ILE A 221 -16.98 4.39 -20.99
N THR A 222 -16.94 3.68 -22.12
CA THR A 222 -17.55 4.15 -23.37
C THR A 222 -19.08 4.25 -23.29
N THR A 223 -19.71 3.49 -22.40
CA THR A 223 -21.17 3.56 -22.15
C THR A 223 -21.55 4.33 -20.88
N GLN A 224 -20.59 5.02 -20.24
CA GLN A 224 -20.80 5.83 -19.04
C GLN A 224 -21.44 5.06 -17.87
N ASP A 225 -21.11 3.77 -17.71
CA ASP A 225 -21.57 2.93 -16.60
C ASP A 225 -20.63 2.98 -15.39
N GLU A 226 -20.35 4.19 -14.90
CA GLU A 226 -19.42 4.43 -13.78
C GLU A 226 -19.84 3.68 -12.51
N ARG A 227 -21.13 3.71 -12.17
CA ARG A 227 -21.63 3.02 -10.98
C ARG A 227 -21.52 1.50 -11.09
N GLY A 228 -21.63 0.95 -12.30
CA GLY A 228 -21.39 -0.47 -12.54
C GLY A 228 -19.93 -0.81 -12.28
N PHE A 229 -19.02 0.00 -12.81
CA PHE A 229 -17.59 -0.12 -12.60
C PHE A 229 -17.19 -0.02 -11.12
N ASP A 230 -17.61 1.04 -10.42
CA ASP A 230 -17.31 1.23 -9.00
C ASP A 230 -17.87 0.09 -8.14
N LEU A 231 -19.10 -0.36 -8.42
CA LEU A 231 -19.70 -1.48 -7.71
C LEU A 231 -18.91 -2.78 -7.94
N TYR A 232 -18.44 -3.03 -9.16
CA TYR A 232 -17.65 -4.23 -9.44
C TYR A 232 -16.31 -4.22 -8.70
N LEU A 233 -15.59 -3.09 -8.71
CA LEU A 233 -14.36 -2.97 -7.93
C LEU A 233 -14.59 -3.13 -6.42
N LEU A 234 -15.72 -2.64 -5.90
CA LEU A 234 -16.11 -2.87 -4.51
C LEU A 234 -16.44 -4.34 -4.21
N LEU A 235 -17.07 -5.06 -5.13
CA LEU A 235 -17.28 -6.51 -4.99
C LEU A 235 -15.94 -7.25 -4.97
N LEU A 236 -15.00 -6.88 -5.84
CA LEU A 236 -13.65 -7.45 -5.80
C LEU A 236 -12.93 -7.14 -4.47
N ARG A 237 -13.13 -5.94 -3.91
CA ARG A 237 -12.61 -5.57 -2.58
C ARG A 237 -13.22 -6.40 -1.45
N GLN A 238 -14.50 -6.74 -1.54
CA GLN A 238 -15.23 -7.52 -0.52
C GLN A 238 -14.99 -9.03 -0.64
N PHE A 239 -14.60 -9.50 -1.81
CA PHE A 239 -14.27 -10.91 -2.01
C PHE A 239 -13.05 -11.28 -1.16
N ASP A 240 -13.11 -12.43 -0.51
CA ASP A 240 -12.09 -12.96 0.41
C ASP A 240 -11.36 -14.20 -0.15
N GLY A 241 -11.64 -14.57 -1.41
CA GLY A 241 -11.08 -15.77 -2.03
C GLY A 241 -11.84 -17.07 -1.72
N ASN A 242 -13.05 -17.00 -1.14
CA ASN A 242 -13.82 -18.22 -0.85
C ASN A 242 -14.10 -19.07 -2.11
N PRO A 243 -14.12 -20.42 -2.00
CA PRO A 243 -14.31 -21.31 -3.16
C PRO A 243 -15.63 -21.14 -3.91
N GLN A 244 -16.66 -20.59 -3.26
CA GLN A 244 -17.97 -20.34 -3.85
C GLN A 244 -18.00 -19.04 -4.66
N SER A 245 -16.96 -18.21 -4.59
CA SER A 245 -16.92 -16.87 -5.17
C SER A 245 -18.04 -15.96 -4.68
N ALA A 246 -18.58 -16.25 -3.51
CA ALA A 246 -19.83 -15.69 -3.02
C ALA A 246 -19.58 -14.54 -2.05
N ILE A 247 -20.36 -13.48 -2.19
CA ILE A 247 -20.32 -12.28 -1.36
C ILE A 247 -21.72 -12.03 -0.85
N THR A 248 -21.89 -11.93 0.47
CA THR A 248 -23.14 -11.46 1.06
C THR A 248 -23.16 -9.94 1.03
N LEU A 249 -24.04 -9.36 0.21
CA LEU A 249 -24.03 -7.93 -0.07
C LEU A 249 -24.82 -7.13 0.98
N ASP A 250 -24.09 -6.47 1.88
CA ASP A 250 -24.64 -5.44 2.76
C ASP A 250 -24.91 -4.15 1.97
N TYR A 251 -26.18 -3.92 1.63
CA TYR A 251 -26.60 -2.76 0.84
C TYR A 251 -26.26 -1.41 1.49
N ASP A 252 -26.29 -1.32 2.81
CA ASP A 252 -26.13 -0.06 3.51
C ASP A 252 -24.64 0.32 3.53
N LYS A 253 -23.74 -0.65 3.78
CA LYS A 253 -22.29 -0.49 3.61
C LYS A 253 -21.91 -0.19 2.17
N THR A 254 -22.48 -0.91 1.20
CA THR A 254 -22.21 -0.66 -0.22
C THR A 254 -22.69 0.73 -0.66
N ALA A 255 -23.86 1.19 -0.19
CA ALA A 255 -24.35 2.53 -0.47
C ALA A 255 -23.43 3.62 0.11
N LYS A 256 -22.87 3.41 1.30
CA LYS A 256 -21.89 4.32 1.90
C LYS A 256 -20.60 4.37 1.08
N ALA A 257 -20.07 3.23 0.68
CA ALA A 257 -18.85 3.13 -0.14
C ALA A 257 -19.00 3.78 -1.53
N LEU A 258 -20.21 3.72 -2.11
CA LEU A 258 -20.55 4.36 -3.39
C LEU A 258 -20.97 5.83 -3.26
N GLY A 259 -21.00 6.42 -2.05
CA GLY A 259 -21.45 7.80 -1.83
C GLY A 259 -22.94 8.03 -2.11
N LEU A 260 -23.77 6.98 -2.09
CA LEU A 260 -25.22 7.06 -2.30
C LEU A 260 -25.98 7.36 -1.00
N TYR A 261 -25.43 6.94 0.14
CA TYR A 261 -26.09 6.98 1.45
C TYR A 261 -26.49 8.40 1.88
N GLU A 262 -25.65 9.41 1.59
CA GLU A 262 -25.89 10.81 1.98
C GLU A 262 -26.95 11.50 1.11
N ARG A 263 -27.24 10.97 -0.08
CA ARG A 263 -28.06 11.63 -1.11
C ARG A 263 -29.40 10.95 -1.34
N MET A 264 -29.60 9.75 -0.80
CA MET A 264 -30.74 8.89 -1.11
C MET A 264 -31.24 8.19 0.14
N ASP A 265 -32.56 8.00 0.24
CA ASP A 265 -33.12 7.08 1.22
C ASP A 265 -32.76 5.62 0.91
N ARG A 266 -33.00 4.75 1.90
CA ARG A 266 -32.70 3.31 1.82
C ARG A 266 -33.34 2.60 0.66
N THR A 267 -34.58 2.91 0.35
CA THR A 267 -35.29 2.28 -0.77
C THR A 267 -34.68 2.71 -2.10
N ALA A 268 -34.34 3.99 -2.23
CA ALA A 268 -33.77 4.58 -3.42
C ALA A 268 -32.36 4.03 -3.72
N TYR A 269 -31.43 4.01 -2.76
CA TYR A 269 -30.09 3.48 -3.02
C TYR A 269 -30.11 1.96 -3.24
N ARG A 270 -30.95 1.19 -2.52
CA ARG A 270 -31.09 -0.26 -2.76
C ARG A 270 -31.54 -0.51 -4.19
N ARG A 271 -32.55 0.21 -4.67
CA ARG A 271 -33.03 0.13 -6.06
C ARG A 271 -31.92 0.47 -7.06
N GLN A 272 -31.08 1.48 -6.79
CA GLN A 272 -29.97 1.82 -7.67
C GLN A 272 -28.90 0.72 -7.69
N ILE A 273 -28.50 0.19 -6.53
CA ILE A 273 -27.54 -0.92 -6.43
C ILE A 273 -28.08 -2.14 -7.18
N THR A 274 -29.36 -2.51 -7.00
CA THR A 274 -29.98 -3.61 -7.73
C THR A 274 -29.97 -3.39 -9.25
N LYS A 275 -30.14 -2.15 -9.74
CA LYS A 275 -30.01 -1.85 -11.18
C LYS A 275 -28.57 -2.06 -11.66
N CYS A 276 -27.57 -1.64 -10.89
CA CYS A 276 -26.16 -1.86 -11.22
C CYS A 276 -25.83 -3.36 -11.25
N LEU A 277 -26.24 -4.12 -10.23
CA LEU A 277 -26.08 -5.58 -10.19
C LEU A 277 -26.70 -6.27 -11.42
N ARG A 278 -27.90 -5.84 -11.83
CA ARG A 278 -28.53 -6.37 -13.05
C ARG A 278 -27.72 -6.08 -14.32
N ARG A 279 -27.06 -4.92 -14.41
CA ARG A 279 -26.16 -4.61 -15.54
C ARG A 279 -24.91 -5.47 -15.48
N LEU A 280 -24.25 -5.58 -14.33
CA LEU A 280 -23.09 -6.45 -14.11
C LEU A 280 -23.39 -7.91 -14.49
N GLN A 281 -24.58 -8.42 -14.15
CA GLN A 281 -25.01 -9.75 -14.53
C GLN A 281 -25.35 -9.87 -16.02
N LYS A 282 -26.28 -9.05 -16.53
CA LYS A 282 -26.85 -9.28 -17.88
C LYS A 282 -26.03 -8.72 -19.03
N LYS A 283 -25.32 -7.61 -18.80
CA LYS A 283 -24.57 -6.89 -19.84
C LYS A 283 -23.09 -7.31 -19.85
N TYR A 284 -22.52 -7.51 -18.66
CA TYR A 284 -21.09 -7.77 -18.50
C TYR A 284 -20.74 -9.22 -18.14
N ASN A 285 -21.73 -10.03 -17.74
CA ASN A 285 -21.53 -11.42 -17.28
C ASN A 285 -20.46 -11.56 -16.18
N LEU A 286 -20.34 -10.56 -15.32
CA LEU A 286 -19.33 -10.52 -14.26
C LEU A 286 -19.79 -11.16 -12.96
N ILE A 287 -21.11 -11.23 -12.77
CA ILE A 287 -21.71 -11.73 -11.53
C ILE A 287 -22.99 -12.53 -11.82
N LYS A 288 -23.36 -13.40 -10.88
CA LYS A 288 -24.70 -13.97 -10.73
C LYS A 288 -25.27 -13.52 -9.39
N VAL A 289 -26.49 -13.00 -9.38
CA VAL A 289 -27.19 -12.59 -8.17
C VAL A 289 -28.24 -13.63 -7.83
N GLU A 290 -28.14 -14.21 -6.64
CA GLU A 290 -29.15 -15.11 -6.10
C GLU A 290 -30.02 -14.34 -5.09
N PRO A 291 -31.32 -14.14 -5.37
CA PRO A 291 -32.20 -13.43 -4.47
C PRO A 291 -32.52 -14.30 -3.26
N GLU A 292 -32.16 -13.85 -2.07
CA GLU A 292 -32.67 -14.42 -0.82
C GLU A 292 -33.85 -13.59 -0.30
N TYR A 293 -34.98 -14.24 -0.05
CA TYR A 293 -36.16 -13.57 0.51
C TYR A 293 -35.84 -13.10 1.94
N SER A 294 -36.04 -11.81 2.21
CA SER A 294 -35.84 -11.19 3.53
C SER A 294 -34.39 -11.16 4.06
N LYS A 295 -33.38 -11.39 3.21
CA LYS A 295 -31.95 -11.34 3.55
C LYS A 295 -31.17 -10.47 2.56
N ASP A 296 -29.90 -10.23 2.87
CA ASP A 296 -28.96 -9.60 1.95
C ASP A 296 -28.75 -10.47 0.71
N ALA A 297 -28.50 -9.84 -0.44
CA ALA A 297 -28.38 -10.56 -1.70
C ALA A 297 -27.05 -11.32 -1.75
N LEU A 298 -27.08 -12.58 -2.19
CA LEU A 298 -25.87 -13.34 -2.46
C LEU A 298 -25.39 -13.03 -3.88
N VAL A 299 -24.18 -12.49 -3.98
CA VAL A 299 -23.53 -12.15 -5.25
C VAL A 299 -22.38 -13.10 -5.50
N ILE A 300 -22.46 -13.87 -6.58
CA ILE A 300 -21.41 -14.80 -7.00
C ILE A 300 -20.60 -14.13 -8.11
N LEU A 301 -19.30 -13.96 -7.90
CA LEU A 301 -18.38 -13.48 -8.92
C LEU A 301 -18.11 -14.57 -9.97
N LEU A 302 -18.10 -14.19 -11.25
CA LEU A 302 -17.92 -15.12 -12.37
C LEU A 302 -16.53 -14.94 -13.02
N SER A 303 -15.95 -16.02 -13.52
CA SER A 303 -14.70 -15.96 -14.27
C SER A 303 -14.87 -15.16 -15.56
N TYR A 304 -13.86 -14.34 -15.88
CA TYR A 304 -13.81 -13.59 -17.13
C TYR A 304 -13.67 -14.49 -18.37
N ASP A 305 -13.13 -15.70 -18.23
CA ASP A 305 -12.92 -16.63 -19.35
C ASP A 305 -14.16 -17.48 -19.62
N ASN A 306 -14.75 -17.99 -18.54
CA ASN A 306 -15.93 -18.83 -18.60
C ASN A 306 -16.91 -18.43 -17.49
N PRO A 307 -17.99 -17.70 -17.80
CA PRO A 307 -19.00 -17.32 -16.82
C PRO A 307 -19.74 -18.50 -16.16
N ALA A 308 -19.56 -19.74 -16.65
CA ALA A 308 -20.04 -20.95 -15.97
C ALA A 308 -19.13 -21.39 -14.80
N VAL A 309 -17.95 -20.77 -14.65
CA VAL A 309 -16.97 -21.08 -13.62
C VAL A 309 -16.92 -19.92 -12.62
N SER A 310 -16.85 -20.30 -11.35
CA SER A 310 -16.61 -19.42 -10.19
C SER A 310 -15.33 -18.60 -10.36
N TYR A 311 -15.39 -17.30 -10.05
CA TYR A 311 -14.21 -16.43 -10.04
C TYR A 311 -13.21 -16.83 -8.94
N SER A 312 -11.93 -16.85 -9.27
CA SER A 312 -10.84 -16.92 -8.30
C SER A 312 -9.91 -15.73 -8.49
N TYR A 313 -9.18 -15.32 -7.45
CA TYR A 313 -8.14 -14.31 -7.63
C TYR A 313 -7.19 -14.71 -8.76
N PRO A 314 -6.79 -13.74 -9.60
CA PRO A 314 -5.88 -14.00 -10.71
C PRO A 314 -4.53 -14.49 -10.19
N LYS A 315 -3.97 -15.51 -10.84
CA LYS A 315 -2.65 -16.05 -10.49
C LYS A 315 -1.52 -15.36 -11.26
N GLU A 316 -1.82 -14.86 -12.45
CA GLU A 316 -0.91 -14.17 -13.35
C GLU A 316 -1.67 -13.00 -14.00
N TRP A 317 -0.92 -12.06 -14.59
CA TRP A 317 -1.49 -10.92 -15.30
C TRP A 317 -2.55 -10.18 -14.47
N TYR A 318 -2.14 -9.75 -13.28
CA TYR A 318 -2.91 -8.88 -12.40
C TYR A 318 -2.03 -7.76 -11.85
N PHE A 319 -2.70 -6.76 -11.29
CA PHE A 319 -2.06 -5.69 -10.54
C PHE A 319 -2.87 -5.45 -9.27
N ASN A 320 -2.24 -4.80 -8.30
CA ASN A 320 -2.81 -4.55 -6.99
C ASN A 320 -3.41 -3.14 -6.95
N LEU A 321 -4.73 -3.05 -6.73
CA LEU A 321 -5.42 -1.80 -6.45
C LEU A 321 -5.35 -1.51 -4.95
N PRO A 322 -4.64 -0.46 -4.49
CA PRO A 322 -4.48 -0.19 -3.07
C PRO A 322 -5.82 0.07 -2.37
N ASP A 323 -5.99 -0.43 -1.14
CA ASP A 323 -7.22 -0.17 -0.36
C ASP A 323 -7.45 1.32 -0.12
N ALA A 324 -6.37 2.11 -0.05
CA ALA A 324 -6.38 3.57 -0.01
C ALA A 324 -7.26 4.21 -1.10
N PHE A 325 -7.43 3.56 -2.26
CA PHE A 325 -8.34 4.02 -3.30
C PHE A 325 -9.79 4.13 -2.81
N PHE A 326 -10.22 3.22 -1.94
CA PHE A 326 -11.54 3.23 -1.31
C PHE A 326 -11.51 3.91 0.06
N GLY A 327 -10.51 3.58 0.88
CA GLY A 327 -10.36 4.08 2.25
C GLY A 327 -10.30 5.60 2.33
N TYR A 328 -9.54 6.23 1.43
CA TYR A 328 -9.45 7.68 1.33
C TYR A 328 -10.51 8.31 0.41
N GLY A 329 -11.41 7.49 -0.14
CA GLY A 329 -12.52 7.96 -0.97
C GLY A 329 -12.13 8.44 -2.38
N TRP A 330 -10.95 8.08 -2.90
CA TRP A 330 -10.55 8.39 -4.28
C TRP A 330 -11.51 7.81 -5.32
N ASN A 331 -12.12 6.66 -5.03
CA ASN A 331 -13.20 6.08 -5.82
C ASN A 331 -14.44 7.00 -5.95
N LYS A 332 -14.63 7.97 -5.03
CA LYS A 332 -15.71 8.96 -5.10
C LYS A 332 -15.26 10.31 -5.64
N LYS A 333 -13.96 10.64 -5.46
CA LYS A 333 -13.39 11.95 -5.79
C LYS A 333 -12.94 12.04 -7.25
N LEU A 334 -12.34 10.99 -7.80
CA LEU A 334 -11.85 10.97 -9.17
C LEU A 334 -13.01 10.86 -10.17
N THR A 335 -12.86 11.49 -11.33
CA THR A 335 -13.77 11.23 -12.46
C THR A 335 -13.63 9.79 -12.95
N PHE A 336 -14.64 9.28 -13.66
CA PHE A 336 -14.59 7.93 -14.22
C PHE A 336 -13.36 7.69 -15.11
N SER A 337 -12.99 8.68 -15.94
CA SER A 337 -11.79 8.64 -16.77
C SER A 337 -10.51 8.51 -15.92
N ALA A 338 -10.38 9.29 -14.85
CA ALA A 338 -9.22 9.22 -13.96
C ALA A 338 -9.16 7.89 -13.20
N LYS A 339 -10.29 7.36 -12.71
CA LYS A 339 -10.31 6.01 -12.07
C LYS A 339 -9.78 4.94 -13.02
N TYR A 340 -10.21 4.99 -14.28
CA TYR A 340 -9.78 4.02 -15.28
C TYR A 340 -8.30 4.17 -15.63
N CYS A 341 -7.84 5.40 -15.85
CA CYS A 341 -6.42 5.68 -16.08
C CYS A 341 -5.54 5.32 -14.88
N TYR A 342 -6.07 5.38 -13.65
CA TYR A 342 -5.33 4.98 -12.45
C TYR A 342 -5.08 3.47 -12.46
N LEU A 343 -6.09 2.66 -12.77
CA LEU A 343 -5.91 1.22 -12.96
C LEU A 343 -4.89 0.89 -14.06
N ILE A 344 -4.88 1.64 -15.16
CA ILE A 344 -3.86 1.47 -16.22
C ILE A 344 -2.45 1.75 -15.70
N ASN A 345 -2.27 2.83 -14.91
CA ASN A 345 -0.98 3.16 -14.31
C ASN A 345 -0.49 2.05 -13.37
N LEU A 346 -1.38 1.53 -12.51
CA LEU A 346 -1.05 0.41 -11.62
C LEU A 346 -0.70 -0.85 -12.42
N ALA A 347 -1.45 -1.15 -13.47
CA ALA A 347 -1.20 -2.29 -14.35
C ALA A 347 0.20 -2.20 -14.97
N TYR A 348 0.51 -1.10 -15.65
CA TYR A 348 1.79 -0.96 -16.35
C TYR A 348 2.99 -0.81 -15.41
N ALA A 349 2.84 -0.18 -14.24
CA ALA A 349 3.89 -0.13 -13.23
C ALA A 349 4.33 -1.54 -12.80
N GLU A 350 3.39 -2.49 -12.70
CA GLU A 350 3.66 -3.88 -12.33
C GLU A 350 4.45 -4.65 -13.40
N ILE A 351 4.43 -4.25 -14.67
CA ILE A 351 5.14 -4.99 -15.73
C ILE A 351 6.31 -4.22 -16.35
N SER A 352 6.61 -3.02 -15.86
CA SER A 352 7.67 -2.22 -16.45
C SER A 352 9.05 -2.69 -16.03
N ASP A 353 9.98 -2.75 -16.99
CA ASP A 353 11.40 -2.97 -16.72
C ASP A 353 12.09 -1.72 -16.16
N ALA A 354 11.41 -0.56 -16.14
CA ALA A 354 11.96 0.73 -15.73
C ALA A 354 11.34 1.25 -14.41
N ARG A 355 10.88 0.35 -13.53
CA ARG A 355 10.19 0.71 -12.27
C ARG A 355 10.95 1.81 -11.50
N PRO A 356 10.24 2.79 -10.90
CA PRO A 356 8.77 2.91 -10.83
C PRO A 356 8.14 3.56 -12.08
N TRP A 357 8.92 3.85 -13.12
CA TRP A 357 8.44 4.48 -14.36
C TRP A 357 8.00 3.44 -15.38
N TRP A 358 6.99 3.78 -16.18
CA TRP A 358 6.60 3.04 -17.38
C TRP A 358 6.28 4.00 -18.52
N PHE A 359 6.27 3.54 -19.77
CA PHE A 359 5.98 4.41 -20.91
C PHE A 359 5.06 3.74 -21.93
N SER A 360 4.20 4.55 -22.54
CA SER A 360 3.41 4.14 -23.71
C SER A 360 2.93 5.36 -24.51
N SER A 361 2.58 5.15 -25.78
CA SER A 361 1.92 6.19 -26.55
C SER A 361 0.43 6.21 -26.22
N ARG A 362 -0.20 7.39 -26.27
CA ARG A 362 -1.64 7.52 -26.07
C ARG A 362 -2.44 6.62 -27.02
N ASP A 363 -1.99 6.50 -28.26
CA ASP A 363 -2.70 5.74 -29.29
C ASP A 363 -2.70 4.23 -28.95
N ILE A 364 -1.55 3.69 -28.53
CA ILE A 364 -1.45 2.30 -28.04
C ILE A 364 -2.38 2.07 -26.84
N LEU A 365 -2.38 2.98 -25.86
CA LEU A 365 -3.23 2.85 -24.68
C LEU A 365 -4.72 2.88 -25.05
N THR A 366 -5.12 3.77 -25.96
CA THR A 366 -6.53 3.90 -26.37
C THR A 366 -7.02 2.69 -27.16
N GLU A 367 -6.16 2.11 -27.99
CA GLU A 367 -6.47 0.89 -28.74
C GLU A 367 -6.56 -0.32 -27.80
N ARG A 368 -5.54 -0.54 -26.96
CA ARG A 368 -5.46 -1.68 -26.05
C ARG A 368 -6.60 -1.72 -25.03
N PHE A 369 -7.01 -0.57 -24.51
CA PHE A 369 -8.03 -0.50 -23.45
C PHE A 369 -9.40 -0.01 -23.94
N HIS A 370 -9.57 0.13 -25.25
CA HIS A 370 -10.85 0.46 -25.87
C HIS A 370 -11.51 1.72 -25.29
N ILE A 371 -10.71 2.76 -25.07
CA ILE A 371 -11.09 4.04 -24.47
C ILE A 371 -10.81 5.20 -25.44
N GLY A 372 -11.66 6.23 -25.45
CA GLY A 372 -11.47 7.40 -26.30
C GLY A 372 -10.25 8.25 -25.92
N LYS A 373 -9.60 8.88 -26.91
CA LYS A 373 -8.41 9.73 -26.71
C LYS A 373 -8.65 10.86 -25.70
N THR A 374 -9.84 11.47 -25.72
CA THR A 374 -10.23 12.53 -24.78
C THR A 374 -10.27 12.02 -23.35
N ALA A 375 -10.99 10.93 -23.09
CA ALA A 375 -11.08 10.32 -21.76
C ALA A 375 -9.70 9.90 -21.23
N MET A 376 -8.85 9.32 -22.08
CA MET A 376 -7.47 8.99 -21.73
C MET A 376 -6.67 10.24 -21.32
N SER A 377 -6.70 11.29 -22.13
CA SER A 377 -5.95 12.52 -21.86
C SER A 377 -6.44 13.27 -20.62
N GLU A 378 -7.76 13.42 -20.46
CA GLU A 378 -8.35 14.07 -19.30
C GLU A 378 -8.10 13.28 -18.02
N GLY A 379 -8.25 11.94 -18.07
CA GLY A 379 -7.99 11.07 -16.93
C GLY A 379 -6.54 11.16 -16.46
N MET A 380 -5.56 11.08 -17.37
CA MET A 380 -4.14 11.22 -17.02
C MET A 380 -3.81 12.62 -16.47
N GLN A 381 -4.41 13.67 -17.03
CA GLN A 381 -4.20 15.04 -16.54
C GLN A 381 -4.79 15.26 -15.15
N GLU A 382 -5.98 14.74 -14.88
CA GLU A 382 -6.58 14.81 -13.55
C GLU A 382 -5.71 14.08 -12.53
N LEU A 383 -5.24 12.87 -12.83
CA LEU A 383 -4.36 12.12 -11.93
C LEU A 383 -3.06 12.89 -11.63
N ARG A 384 -2.46 13.52 -12.65
CA ARG A 384 -1.27 14.37 -12.46
C ARG A 384 -1.58 15.56 -11.55
N ARG A 385 -2.66 16.29 -11.82
CA ARG A 385 -3.09 17.44 -11.03
C ARG A 385 -3.42 17.08 -9.58
N GLN A 386 -3.96 15.88 -9.35
CA GLN A 386 -4.24 15.35 -8.01
C GLN A 386 -2.99 14.81 -7.32
N ASN A 387 -1.79 14.91 -7.91
CA ASN A 387 -0.55 14.34 -7.41
C ASN A 387 -0.66 12.82 -7.13
N ILE A 388 -1.33 12.09 -8.03
CA ILE A 388 -1.47 10.62 -7.99
C ILE A 388 -0.51 9.95 -8.97
N ILE A 389 -0.11 10.66 -10.03
CA ILE A 389 0.92 10.22 -10.97
C ILE A 389 1.88 11.35 -11.27
N ASP A 390 3.15 11.02 -11.52
CA ASP A 390 4.08 11.90 -12.23
C ASP A 390 4.09 11.52 -13.72
N MET A 391 4.26 12.52 -14.59
CA MET A 391 4.12 12.36 -16.03
C MET A 391 5.14 13.19 -16.79
N LYS A 392 6.02 12.50 -17.52
CA LYS A 392 7.08 13.10 -18.33
C LYS A 392 6.80 12.87 -19.81
N TYR A 393 6.63 13.97 -20.52
CA TYR A 393 6.54 13.92 -21.97
C TYR A 393 7.93 13.71 -22.56
N SER A 394 8.02 13.01 -23.69
CA SER A 394 9.26 12.94 -24.44
C SER A 394 9.63 14.29 -25.06
N ASP A 395 10.91 14.48 -25.36
CA ASP A 395 11.38 15.64 -26.12
C ASP A 395 10.69 15.73 -27.49
N LEU A 396 10.35 16.96 -27.87
CA LEU A 396 9.80 17.28 -29.18
C LEU A 396 10.95 17.40 -30.18
N ASN A 397 11.01 16.51 -31.17
CA ASN A 397 11.95 16.68 -32.28
C ASN A 397 11.40 17.79 -33.20
N ALA A 398 12.11 18.92 -33.32
CA ALA A 398 11.61 20.12 -34.00
C ALA A 398 11.28 19.92 -35.49
N ASN A 399 11.86 18.88 -36.11
CA ASN A 399 11.70 18.57 -37.53
C ASN A 399 10.58 17.58 -37.85
N GLU A 400 10.02 16.88 -36.86
CA GLU A 400 8.90 15.93 -37.04
C GLU A 400 7.89 16.02 -35.88
N PRO A 401 7.00 17.04 -35.87
CA PRO A 401 6.03 17.25 -34.79
C PRO A 401 5.03 16.08 -34.60
N SER A 402 4.87 15.23 -35.61
CA SER A 402 3.99 14.05 -35.60
C SER A 402 4.61 12.82 -34.92
N ASN A 403 5.93 12.80 -34.73
CA ASN A 403 6.66 11.60 -34.31
C ASN A 403 7.07 11.69 -32.83
N ARG A 404 6.05 11.84 -31.98
CA ARG A 404 6.25 11.97 -30.54
C ARG A 404 6.55 10.60 -29.93
N LEU A 405 7.68 10.48 -29.22
CA LEU A 405 8.00 9.29 -28.43
C LEU A 405 6.95 9.07 -27.31
N ALA A 406 6.99 7.88 -26.70
CA ALA A 406 6.08 7.49 -25.63
C ALA A 406 6.12 8.47 -24.45
N THR A 407 4.96 8.71 -23.83
CA THR A 407 4.90 9.44 -22.55
C THR A 407 5.27 8.50 -21.44
N SER A 408 6.09 8.96 -20.50
CA SER A 408 6.46 8.21 -19.31
C SER A 408 5.59 8.62 -18.13
N TYR A 409 5.21 7.65 -17.32
CA TYR A 409 4.33 7.79 -16.18
C TYR A 409 4.94 7.08 -14.97
N LYS A 410 4.71 7.62 -13.77
CA LYS A 410 5.03 6.98 -12.48
C LYS A 410 3.78 7.08 -11.61
N ALA A 411 3.31 5.95 -11.09
CA ALA A 411 2.25 5.97 -10.07
C ALA A 411 2.84 6.42 -8.73
N LEU A 412 2.17 7.35 -8.05
CA LEU A 412 2.53 7.82 -6.71
C LEU A 412 1.61 7.17 -5.67
N ASN A 413 2.03 7.24 -4.40
CA ASN A 413 1.21 6.76 -3.29
C ASN A 413 -0.05 7.63 -3.14
N LEU A 414 -1.20 6.98 -2.97
CA LEU A 414 -2.42 7.69 -2.62
C LEU A 414 -2.30 8.29 -1.22
N TYR A 415 -2.77 9.51 -1.07
CA TYR A 415 -2.85 10.22 0.21
C TYR A 415 -4.31 10.40 0.64
N ASP A 416 -4.52 10.63 1.94
CA ASP A 416 -5.82 11.02 2.46
C ASP A 416 -6.08 12.49 2.10
N PRO A 417 -7.17 12.83 1.38
CA PRO A 417 -7.54 14.22 1.15
C PRO A 417 -7.58 15.08 2.42
N ALA A 418 -7.92 14.51 3.59
CA ALA A 418 -7.91 15.25 4.86
C ALA A 418 -6.48 15.66 5.30
N TRP A 419 -5.47 14.86 4.99
CA TRP A 419 -4.07 15.23 5.21
C TRP A 419 -3.69 16.44 4.34
N LEU A 420 -4.12 16.46 3.09
CA LEU A 420 -3.83 17.56 2.18
C LEU A 420 -4.48 18.87 2.65
N GLU A 421 -5.71 18.82 3.17
CA GLU A 421 -6.36 20.00 3.76
C GLU A 421 -5.62 20.51 5.01
N ALA A 422 -5.18 19.61 5.90
CA ALA A 422 -4.39 20.00 7.07
C ALA A 422 -3.04 20.63 6.68
N GLU A 423 -2.47 20.19 5.55
CA GLU A 423 -1.25 20.75 5.00
C GLU A 423 -1.46 22.15 4.41
N TRP A 424 -2.62 22.42 3.81
CA TRP A 424 -3.02 23.77 3.42
C TRP A 424 -3.15 24.70 4.63
N ASP A 425 -3.80 24.24 5.71
CA ASP A 425 -3.91 25.01 6.95
C ASP A 425 -2.52 25.34 7.53
N ARG A 426 -1.59 24.37 7.50
CA ARG A 426 -0.19 24.58 7.94
C ARG A 426 0.50 25.66 7.11
N LEU A 427 0.44 25.56 5.79
CA LEU A 427 1.11 26.50 4.88
C LEU A 427 0.48 27.90 4.94
N GLU A 428 -0.84 27.98 5.09
CA GLU A 428 -1.54 29.25 5.31
C GLU A 428 -1.07 29.93 6.61
N MET A 429 -0.92 29.16 7.70
CA MET A 429 -0.45 29.71 8.97
C MET A 429 1.01 30.21 8.89
N LEU A 430 1.87 29.52 8.14
CA LEU A 430 3.31 29.86 8.06
C LEU A 430 3.59 31.06 7.16
N TYR A 431 2.82 31.23 6.09
CA TYR A 431 3.16 32.16 5.02
C TYR A 431 2.03 33.11 4.60
N GLY A 432 0.84 32.93 5.17
CA GLY A 432 -0.35 33.75 4.92
C GLY A 432 -1.22 33.26 3.74
N PRO A 433 -2.54 33.53 3.80
CA PRO A 433 -3.51 33.03 2.81
C PRO A 433 -3.27 33.56 1.39
N ASP A 434 -2.86 34.81 1.26
CA ASP A 434 -2.59 35.42 -0.05
C ASP A 434 -1.41 34.76 -0.76
N ASN A 435 -0.36 34.42 -0.02
CA ASN A 435 0.83 33.78 -0.58
C ASN A 435 0.52 32.34 -1.00
N LEU A 436 -0.24 31.60 -0.17
CA LEU A 436 -0.69 30.25 -0.49
C LEU A 436 -1.53 30.25 -1.78
N LYS A 437 -2.51 31.15 -1.88
CA LYS A 437 -3.36 31.29 -3.05
C LYS A 437 -2.56 31.57 -4.32
N LYS A 438 -1.57 32.47 -4.26
CA LYS A 438 -0.69 32.79 -5.41
C LYS A 438 0.17 31.59 -5.81
N ALA A 439 0.81 30.93 -4.85
CA ALA A 439 1.64 29.77 -5.12
C ALA A 439 0.87 28.63 -5.77
N ARG A 440 -0.35 28.33 -5.30
CA ARG A 440 -1.24 27.35 -5.94
C ARG A 440 -1.65 27.75 -7.34
N SER A 441 -1.89 29.04 -7.58
CA SER A 441 -2.14 29.55 -8.93
C SER A 441 -0.95 29.32 -9.87
N PHE A 442 0.28 29.56 -9.41
CA PHE A 442 1.48 29.30 -10.21
C PHE A 442 1.70 27.80 -10.44
N ALA A 443 1.60 26.97 -9.41
CA ALA A 443 1.74 25.52 -9.53
C ALA A 443 0.72 24.90 -10.50
N SER A 444 -0.48 25.49 -10.63
CA SER A 444 -1.49 25.02 -11.58
C SER A 444 -1.06 25.10 -13.06
N ILE A 445 -0.08 25.96 -13.39
CA ILE A 445 0.48 26.07 -14.74
C ILE A 445 1.27 24.82 -15.11
N VAL A 446 1.90 24.19 -14.10
CA VAL A 446 2.75 23.00 -14.22
C VAL A 446 2.09 21.72 -13.68
N PHE A 447 0.80 21.80 -13.34
CA PHE A 447 -0.05 20.69 -12.88
C PHE A 447 0.34 20.11 -11.51
N GLU A 448 0.93 20.94 -10.65
CA GLU A 448 1.43 20.53 -9.32
C GLU A 448 0.68 21.30 -8.20
N GLU A 449 -0.55 21.77 -8.45
CA GLU A 449 -1.30 22.59 -7.49
C GLU A 449 -1.83 21.85 -6.25
N ASN A 450 -1.66 20.53 -6.21
CA ASN A 450 -1.95 19.67 -5.06
C ASN A 450 -0.69 18.95 -4.53
N ASP A 451 0.49 19.48 -4.82
CA ASP A 451 1.77 19.04 -4.25
C ASP A 451 2.25 20.06 -3.21
N PRO A 452 2.09 19.78 -1.90
CA PRO A 452 2.48 20.72 -0.85
C PRO A 452 3.94 21.15 -0.85
N ASP A 453 4.86 20.26 -1.24
CA ASP A 453 6.30 20.57 -1.24
C ASP A 453 6.62 21.58 -2.34
N VAL A 454 6.01 21.41 -3.51
CA VAL A 454 6.11 22.36 -4.63
C VAL A 454 5.48 23.70 -4.25
N ILE A 455 4.30 23.68 -3.60
CA ILE A 455 3.64 24.90 -3.13
C ILE A 455 4.52 25.66 -2.13
N GLU A 456 5.06 24.97 -1.12
CA GLU A 456 5.93 25.59 -0.11
C GLU A 456 7.20 26.16 -0.75
N ASP A 457 7.82 25.45 -1.69
CA ASP A 457 9.01 25.91 -2.41
C ASP A 457 8.71 27.16 -3.25
N ILE A 458 7.56 27.22 -3.94
CA ILE A 458 7.11 28.44 -4.64
C ILE A 458 6.94 29.61 -3.66
N MET A 459 6.34 29.38 -2.49
CA MET A 459 6.14 30.43 -1.48
C MET A 459 7.47 30.94 -0.92
N LYS A 460 8.44 30.04 -0.69
CA LYS A 460 9.82 30.39 -0.32
C LYS A 460 10.49 31.23 -1.42
N MET A 461 10.32 30.87 -2.69
CA MET A 461 10.87 31.64 -3.81
C MET A 461 10.22 33.02 -3.97
N ILE A 462 8.90 33.14 -3.75
CA ILE A 462 8.22 34.45 -3.76
C ILE A 462 8.81 35.35 -2.68
N ASN A 463 9.05 34.82 -1.49
CA ASN A 463 9.66 35.58 -0.39
C ASN A 463 11.12 35.94 -0.66
N ALA A 464 11.88 35.07 -1.33
CA ALA A 464 13.30 35.27 -1.61
C ALA A 464 13.58 36.19 -2.80
N HIS A 465 12.81 36.09 -3.88
CA HIS A 465 13.08 36.75 -5.16
C HIS A 465 12.05 37.81 -5.55
N GLY A 466 10.94 37.90 -4.82
CA GLY A 466 9.81 38.75 -5.17
C GLY A 466 8.85 38.11 -6.18
N GLU A 467 7.57 38.44 -6.05
CA GLU A 467 6.48 37.86 -6.84
C GLU A 467 6.65 38.09 -8.35
N GLU A 468 7.09 39.27 -8.77
CA GLU A 468 7.21 39.61 -10.19
C GLU A 468 8.18 38.68 -10.92
N GLN A 469 9.29 38.33 -10.27
CA GLN A 469 10.31 37.47 -10.85
C GLN A 469 9.84 36.02 -10.96
N VAL A 470 9.20 35.52 -9.91
CA VAL A 470 8.57 34.19 -9.91
C VAL A 470 7.49 34.13 -11.00
N LYS A 471 6.64 35.16 -11.11
CA LYS A 471 5.60 35.24 -12.13
C LYS A 471 6.19 35.18 -13.54
N LYS A 472 7.25 35.94 -13.84
CA LYS A 472 7.92 35.92 -15.16
C LYS A 472 8.37 34.51 -15.55
N ALA A 473 8.97 33.76 -14.62
CA ALA A 473 9.39 32.39 -14.87
C ALA A 473 8.20 31.47 -15.20
N PHE A 474 7.11 31.57 -14.44
CA PHE A 474 5.89 30.82 -14.70
C PHE A 474 5.20 31.24 -16.01
N ASP A 475 5.19 32.52 -16.38
CA ASP A 475 4.63 33.01 -17.64
C ASP A 475 5.36 32.41 -18.86
N ILE A 476 6.69 32.30 -18.81
CA ILE A 476 7.51 31.63 -19.85
C ILE A 476 7.09 30.16 -20.01
N VAL A 477 6.78 29.49 -18.91
CA VAL A 477 6.35 28.10 -18.91
C VAL A 477 4.89 27.96 -19.38
N ALA A 478 4.03 28.92 -19.03
CA ALA A 478 2.63 28.95 -19.44
C ALA A 478 2.44 29.05 -20.95
N MET A 479 3.35 29.73 -21.66
CA MET A 479 3.36 29.82 -23.13
C MET A 479 3.65 28.47 -23.82
N LYS A 480 4.19 27.48 -23.10
CA LYS A 480 4.45 26.16 -23.65
C LYS A 480 3.15 25.36 -23.74
N ARG A 481 3.03 24.52 -24.77
CA ARG A 481 1.92 23.56 -24.88
C ARG A 481 1.82 22.71 -23.61
N VAL A 482 0.59 22.31 -23.26
CA VAL A 482 0.28 21.42 -22.12
C VAL A 482 1.15 20.16 -22.10
N ASP A 483 1.56 19.74 -23.28
CA ASP A 483 2.26 18.51 -23.53
C ASP A 483 3.78 18.70 -23.71
N ASN A 484 4.31 19.89 -23.46
CA ASN A 484 5.74 20.16 -23.54
C ASN A 484 6.48 19.60 -22.29
N PRO A 485 7.60 18.87 -22.44
CA PRO A 485 8.37 18.37 -21.29
C PRO A 485 8.91 19.47 -20.38
N LYS A 486 9.15 20.67 -20.92
CA LYS A 486 9.59 21.85 -20.15
C LYS A 486 8.43 22.57 -19.44
N ARG A 487 7.21 22.01 -19.48
CA ARG A 487 6.06 22.48 -18.69
C ARG A 487 5.99 21.70 -17.38
N CYS A 488 7.01 21.92 -16.56
CA CYS A 488 7.23 21.29 -15.26
C CYS A 488 7.89 22.28 -14.30
N TYR A 489 7.75 22.05 -13.00
CA TYR A 489 8.29 22.96 -11.99
C TYR A 489 9.83 23.00 -11.96
N LEU A 490 10.51 21.88 -12.22
CA LEU A 490 11.98 21.83 -12.33
C LEU A 490 12.53 22.83 -13.36
N TYR A 491 11.84 23.02 -14.49
CA TYR A 491 12.26 23.98 -15.50
C TYR A 491 12.05 25.43 -15.03
N VAL A 492 10.99 25.70 -14.25
CA VAL A 492 10.78 27.01 -13.60
C VAL A 492 11.94 27.34 -12.67
N LYS A 493 12.36 26.38 -11.81
CA LYS A 493 13.51 26.56 -10.92
C LYS A 493 14.79 26.88 -11.70
N GLY A 494 15.02 26.19 -12.81
CA GLY A 494 16.16 26.46 -13.70
C GLY A 494 16.14 27.86 -14.34
N ILE A 495 14.97 28.41 -14.65
CA ILE A 495 14.84 29.81 -15.13
C ILE A 495 15.21 30.79 -14.01
N LEU A 496 14.71 30.56 -12.79
CA LEU A 496 14.95 31.44 -11.65
C LEU A 496 16.42 31.44 -11.21
N GLN A 497 17.10 30.29 -11.27
CA GLN A 497 18.53 30.19 -10.96
C GLN A 497 19.41 30.97 -11.95
N LYS A 498 19.12 30.90 -13.26
CA LYS A 498 19.91 31.60 -14.28
C LYS A 498 19.85 33.12 -14.15
N HIS A 499 18.74 33.66 -13.66
CA HIS A 499 18.58 35.11 -13.47
C HIS A 499 19.28 35.66 -12.22
N ILE A 500 19.89 34.79 -11.40
CA ILE A 500 20.72 35.16 -10.25
C ILE A 500 22.21 35.25 -10.65
N GLU A 501 22.60 34.59 -11.75
CA GLU A 501 23.98 34.53 -12.27
C GLU A 501 24.27 35.60 -13.34
N GLU A 502 23.22 36.27 -13.84
CA GLU A 502 23.26 37.43 -14.75
C GLU A 502 23.05 38.74 -13.95
#